data_AF-A0A7J0DGY0-F1
#
_entry.id   AF-A0A7J0DGY0-F1
#
_cell.length_a   1.000
_cell.length_b   1.000
_cell.length_c   1.000
_cell.angle_alpha   90.00
_cell.angle_beta   90.00
_cell.angle_gamma   90.00
#
_symmetry.space_group_name_H-M   'P 1'
#
loop_
_entity.id
_entity.type
_entity.pdbx_description
1 polymer ?
#
loop_
_entity_poly.entity_id
_entity_poly.type
_entity_poly.pdbx_seq_one_letter_code
_entity_poly.pdbx_strand_id
1 'polypeptide(L)'
;MMGVGLKLDDALAFWKAEFSHKVGAERFDKEYAYGIRHNYGKEGKRTDYTPYSCQKIISSTPGVGDHHGCPFRHFSEENLRAAIGKMGVGNRAMEDVIDKVRNRHYQLACTLTFEAVHGSSCDAGINHPNQYFIDSQKILQKGASQEQTGSKGDGTHTGLPALHQSKV
;
A
#
# COMPACT_ATOMS: atom_id res chain seq x y z
N MET A 1 5.77 10.03 -1.07
CA MET A 1 6.67 10.05 -2.25
C MET A 1 8.13 10.20 -1.86
N MET A 2 8.54 11.26 -1.15
CA MET A 2 9.95 11.40 -0.72
C MET A 2 10.47 10.20 0.07
N GLY A 3 9.83 9.86 1.18
CA GLY A 3 10.34 8.76 2.02
C GLY A 3 10.03 7.35 1.52
N VAL A 4 9.51 7.19 0.30
CA VAL A 4 9.49 5.90 -0.40
C VAL A 4 10.55 5.84 -1.51
N GLY A 5 11.40 6.87 -1.64
CA GLY A 5 12.57 6.88 -2.53
C GLY A 5 12.36 7.53 -3.90
N LEU A 6 11.23 8.19 -4.15
CA LEU A 6 11.00 8.87 -5.44
C LEU A 6 11.95 10.08 -5.57
N LYS A 7 12.76 10.12 -6.64
CA LYS A 7 13.70 11.23 -6.89
C LYS A 7 12.94 12.51 -7.21
N LEU A 8 13.60 13.66 -7.00
CA LEU A 8 12.98 14.97 -7.24
C LEU A 8 12.51 15.13 -8.69
N ASP A 9 13.35 14.76 -9.66
CA ASP A 9 13.02 14.93 -11.08
C ASP A 9 11.79 14.10 -11.47
N ASP A 10 11.71 12.87 -10.96
CA ASP A 10 10.56 11.98 -11.14
C ASP A 10 9.30 12.55 -10.47
N ALA A 11 9.43 13.14 -9.28
CA ALA A 11 8.33 13.78 -8.58
C ALA A 11 7.82 15.02 -9.31
N LEU A 12 8.73 15.84 -9.86
CA LEU A 12 8.36 17.00 -10.68
C LEU A 12 7.66 16.55 -11.96
N ALA A 13 8.19 15.53 -12.65
CA ALA A 13 7.58 14.98 -13.85
C ALA A 13 6.17 14.44 -13.56
N PHE A 14 6.02 13.65 -12.49
CA PHE A 14 4.73 13.10 -12.06
C PHE A 14 3.72 14.21 -11.79
N TRP A 15 4.04 15.17 -10.91
CA TRP A 15 3.08 16.22 -10.56
C TRP A 15 2.80 17.16 -11.72
N LYS A 16 3.78 17.43 -12.59
CA LYS A 16 3.57 18.22 -13.79
C LYS A 16 2.58 17.54 -14.72
N ALA A 17 2.72 16.25 -14.96
CA ALA A 17 1.77 15.49 -15.78
C ALA A 17 0.35 15.59 -15.20
N GLU A 18 0.18 15.27 -13.91
CA GLU A 18 -1.14 15.27 -13.26
C GLU A 18 -1.80 16.66 -13.21
N PHE A 19 -1.03 17.71 -12.90
CA PHE A 19 -1.59 19.04 -12.67
C PHE A 19 -1.78 19.83 -13.96
N SER A 20 -0.93 19.62 -14.97
CA SER A 20 -0.97 20.39 -16.22
C SER A 20 -2.31 20.27 -16.94
N HIS A 21 -3.02 19.14 -16.79
CA HIS A 21 -4.37 18.96 -17.33
C HIS A 21 -5.40 19.95 -16.77
N LYS A 22 -5.20 20.43 -15.54
CA LYS A 22 -6.14 21.35 -14.86
C LYS A 22 -5.65 22.80 -14.83
N VAL A 23 -4.35 23.02 -14.61
CA VAL A 23 -3.79 24.37 -14.41
C VAL A 23 -2.89 24.85 -15.54
N GLY A 24 -2.48 23.95 -16.45
CA GLY A 24 -1.50 24.22 -17.51
C GLY A 24 -0.04 24.12 -17.05
N ALA A 25 0.85 23.73 -17.96
CA ALA A 25 2.26 23.48 -17.65
C ALA A 25 3.01 24.73 -17.15
N GLU A 26 2.74 25.89 -17.75
CA GLU A 26 3.38 27.16 -17.35
C GLU A 26 2.99 27.55 -15.92
N ARG A 27 1.71 27.40 -15.57
CA ARG A 27 1.21 27.70 -14.23
C ARG A 27 1.74 26.72 -13.20
N PHE A 28 1.87 25.43 -13.56
CA PHE A 28 2.53 24.45 -12.71
C PHE A 28 3.95 24.89 -12.33
N ASP A 29 4.75 25.30 -13.32
CA ASP A 29 6.14 25.70 -13.09
C ASP A 29 6.24 26.94 -12.17
N LYS A 30 5.32 27.90 -12.33
CA LYS A 30 5.28 29.13 -11.52
C LYS A 30 4.77 28.93 -10.10
N GLU A 31 3.68 28.18 -9.93
CA GLU A 31 2.94 28.14 -8.65
C GLU A 31 3.25 26.90 -7.79
N TYR A 32 3.68 25.78 -8.39
CA TYR A 32 3.75 24.48 -7.70
C TYR A 32 5.16 23.89 -7.63
N ALA A 33 5.95 24.03 -8.70
CA ALA A 33 7.25 23.38 -8.79
C ALA A 33 8.23 23.83 -7.68
N TYR A 34 8.18 25.10 -7.27
CA TYR A 34 8.97 25.61 -6.14
C TYR A 34 8.66 24.86 -4.83
N GLY A 35 7.38 24.66 -4.51
CA GLY A 35 6.97 23.94 -3.29
C GLY A 35 7.45 22.49 -3.28
N ILE A 36 7.42 21.82 -4.43
CA ILE A 36 7.96 20.46 -4.57
C ILE A 36 9.47 20.45 -4.32
N ARG A 37 10.24 21.34 -4.96
CA ARG A 37 11.70 21.42 -4.73
C ARG A 37 12.04 21.78 -3.29
N HIS A 38 11.24 22.64 -2.64
CA HIS A 38 11.39 22.99 -1.24
C HIS A 38 11.18 21.80 -0.31
N ASN A 39 10.16 20.97 -0.56
CA ASN A 39 9.93 19.75 0.21
C ASN A 39 11.13 18.79 0.12
N TYR A 40 11.80 18.73 -1.03
CA TYR A 40 13.02 17.96 -1.25
C TYR A 40 14.31 18.65 -0.73
N GLY A 41 14.19 19.75 0.02
CA GLY A 41 15.32 20.50 0.56
C GLY A 41 16.21 21.17 -0.49
N LYS A 42 15.70 21.39 -1.71
CA LYS A 42 16.46 22.02 -2.81
C LYS A 42 16.27 23.53 -2.90
N GLU A 43 15.38 24.09 -2.10
CA GLU A 43 15.06 25.54 -2.05
C GLU A 43 15.12 26.08 -0.62
N GLY A 44 15.18 27.40 -0.46
CA GLY A 44 15.12 28.08 0.84
C GLY A 44 16.20 27.63 1.83
N LYS A 45 15.82 27.38 3.09
CA LYS A 45 16.73 26.91 4.16
C LYS A 45 17.28 25.49 3.92
N ARG A 46 16.80 24.78 2.89
CA ARG A 46 17.20 23.40 2.57
C ARG A 46 16.92 22.43 3.72
N THR A 47 15.78 22.63 4.37
CA THR A 47 15.31 21.78 5.47
C THR A 47 15.07 20.35 4.96
N ASP A 48 15.53 19.37 5.72
CA ASP A 48 15.22 17.96 5.49
C ASP A 48 13.84 17.64 6.07
N TYR A 49 12.81 17.63 5.20
CA TYR A 49 11.44 17.36 5.61
C TYR A 49 11.20 15.87 5.82
N THR A 50 11.09 15.46 7.08
CA THR A 50 10.68 14.11 7.43
C THR A 50 9.19 13.90 7.10
N PRO A 51 8.82 12.81 6.39
CA PRO A 51 7.42 12.44 6.20
C PRO A 51 6.66 12.28 7.52
N TYR A 52 5.35 12.52 7.49
CA TYR A 52 4.54 12.50 8.69
C TYR A 52 4.28 11.07 9.21
N SER A 53 4.41 10.91 10.53
CA SER A 53 4.01 9.70 11.25
C SER A 53 2.49 9.50 11.25
N CYS A 54 2.03 8.28 11.54
CA CYS A 54 0.60 8.00 11.71
C CYS A 54 -0.02 8.93 12.75
N GLN A 55 0.65 9.15 13.89
CA GLN A 55 0.14 10.04 14.94
C GLN A 55 -0.07 11.48 14.44
N LYS A 56 0.86 12.02 13.65
CA LYS A 56 0.73 13.37 13.06
C LYS A 56 -0.42 13.42 12.05
N ILE A 57 -0.57 12.41 11.22
CA ILE A 57 -1.64 12.32 10.22
C ILE A 57 -3.01 12.14 10.89
N ILE A 58 -3.09 11.27 11.89
CA ILE A 58 -4.30 10.99 12.67
C ILE A 58 -4.75 12.26 13.39
N SER A 59 -3.83 13.04 13.98
CA SER A 59 -4.18 14.28 14.68
C SER A 59 -4.58 15.43 13.75
N SER A 60 -4.23 15.36 12.46
CA SER A 60 -4.63 16.37 11.48
C SER A 60 -6.08 16.16 11.05
N THR A 61 -6.88 17.23 11.07
CA THR A 61 -8.30 17.21 10.71
C THR A 61 -8.49 17.83 9.32
N PRO A 62 -8.92 17.07 8.32
CA PRO A 62 -9.19 17.61 6.98
C PRO A 62 -10.44 18.48 6.95
N GLY A 63 -10.41 19.53 6.14
CA GLY A 63 -11.57 20.35 5.82
C GLY A 63 -12.41 19.79 4.67
N VAL A 64 -13.49 20.49 4.32
CA VAL A 64 -14.31 20.13 3.15
C VAL A 64 -13.49 20.26 1.87
N GLY A 65 -13.43 19.20 1.08
CA GLY A 65 -12.63 19.14 -0.16
C GLY A 65 -11.17 18.71 0.04
N ASP A 66 -10.71 18.56 1.30
CA ASP A 66 -9.40 18.01 1.59
C ASP A 66 -9.39 16.48 1.50
N HIS A 67 -8.28 15.94 1.01
CA HIS A 67 -8.07 14.50 0.84
C HIS A 67 -6.93 13.95 1.73
N HIS A 68 -6.51 14.71 2.73
CA HIS A 68 -5.46 14.30 3.67
C HIS A 68 -6.03 13.67 4.95
N GLY A 69 -5.17 13.06 5.77
CA GLY A 69 -5.56 12.46 7.05
C GLY A 69 -5.60 10.93 7.03
N CYS A 70 -6.07 10.35 8.14
CA CYS A 70 -6.18 8.90 8.30
C CYS A 70 -7.58 8.41 7.91
N PRO A 71 -7.73 7.55 6.88
CA PRO A 71 -9.04 7.03 6.48
C PRO A 71 -9.76 6.31 7.62
N PHE A 72 -9.03 5.57 8.45
CA PHE A 72 -9.58 4.89 9.63
C PHE A 72 -10.15 5.84 10.70
N ARG A 73 -9.81 7.14 10.67
CA ARG A 73 -10.39 8.17 11.54
C ARG A 73 -11.52 8.94 10.86
N HIS A 74 -11.35 9.25 9.58
CA HIS A 74 -12.13 10.31 8.91
C HIS A 74 -13.17 9.79 7.93
N PHE A 75 -13.06 8.56 7.44
CA PHE A 75 -14.12 7.97 6.62
C PHE A 75 -15.31 7.56 7.49
N SER A 76 -16.51 7.63 6.91
CA SER A 76 -17.65 6.89 7.47
C SER A 76 -17.37 5.39 7.45
N GLU A 77 -18.03 4.64 8.32
CA GLU A 77 -17.86 3.18 8.37
C GLU A 77 -18.18 2.54 7.01
N GLU A 78 -19.23 2.99 6.34
CA GLU A 78 -19.62 2.53 4.99
C GLU A 78 -18.50 2.76 3.96
N ASN A 79 -17.95 3.98 3.90
CA ASN A 79 -16.87 4.32 2.98
C ASN A 79 -15.60 3.53 3.29
N LEU A 80 -15.30 3.32 4.58
CA LEU A 80 -14.14 2.54 4.99
C LEU A 80 -14.30 1.06 4.60
N ARG A 81 -15.47 0.46 4.86
CA ARG A 81 -15.78 -0.92 4.44
C ARG A 81 -15.65 -1.09 2.93
N ALA A 82 -16.20 -0.16 2.15
CA ALA A 82 -16.09 -0.18 0.70
C ALA A 82 -14.62 -0.07 0.24
N ALA A 83 -13.82 0.80 0.88
CA ALA A 83 -12.42 1.00 0.53
C ALA A 83 -11.56 -0.24 0.83
N ILE A 84 -11.64 -0.80 2.04
CA ILE A 84 -10.81 -1.95 2.42
C ILE A 84 -11.34 -3.27 1.84
N GLY A 85 -12.64 -3.36 1.54
CA GLY A 85 -13.19 -4.49 0.78
C GLY A 85 -12.61 -4.59 -0.63
N LYS A 86 -12.38 -3.46 -1.31
CA LYS A 86 -11.68 -3.41 -2.60
C LYS A 86 -10.21 -3.85 -2.52
N MET A 87 -9.62 -3.80 -1.32
CA MET A 87 -8.25 -4.30 -1.08
C MET A 87 -8.21 -5.82 -0.86
N GLY A 88 -9.35 -6.51 -0.84
CA GLY A 88 -9.43 -7.96 -0.64
C GLY A 88 -9.66 -8.40 0.81
N VAL A 89 -9.99 -7.48 1.72
CA VAL A 89 -10.30 -7.83 3.12
C VAL A 89 -11.63 -8.56 3.21
N GLY A 90 -11.61 -9.80 3.70
CA GLY A 90 -12.81 -10.62 3.90
C GLY A 90 -13.68 -10.16 5.07
N ASN A 91 -14.95 -10.59 5.08
CA ASN A 91 -15.97 -10.13 6.05
C ASN A 91 -15.58 -10.29 7.52
N ARG A 92 -14.91 -11.39 7.90
CA ARG A 92 -14.49 -11.59 9.30
C ARG A 92 -13.47 -10.54 9.74
N ALA A 93 -12.39 -10.39 8.97
CA ALA A 93 -11.35 -9.40 9.25
C ALA A 93 -11.88 -7.95 9.16
N MET A 94 -12.86 -7.71 8.28
CA MET A 94 -13.58 -6.44 8.18
C MET A 94 -14.19 -6.03 9.52
N GLU A 95 -14.93 -6.93 10.18
CA GLU A 95 -15.54 -6.62 11.48
C GLU A 95 -14.49 -6.31 12.55
N ASP A 96 -13.39 -7.07 12.58
CA ASP A 96 -12.28 -6.82 13.52
C ASP A 96 -11.66 -5.43 13.29
N VAL A 97 -11.46 -5.02 12.03
CA VAL A 97 -10.96 -3.69 11.67
C VAL A 97 -11.94 -2.61 12.13
N ILE A 98 -13.23 -2.78 11.87
CA ILE A 98 -14.26 -1.80 12.25
C ILE A 98 -14.39 -1.69 13.77
N ASP A 99 -14.28 -2.78 14.53
CA ASP A 99 -14.21 -2.75 15.99
C ASP A 99 -13.05 -1.85 16.46
N LYS A 100 -11.85 -1.99 15.88
CA LYS A 100 -10.72 -1.11 16.23
C LYS A 100 -10.99 0.34 15.89
N VAL A 101 -11.65 0.63 14.77
CA VAL A 101 -12.03 2.00 14.40
C VAL A 101 -13.01 2.61 15.41
N ARG A 102 -14.06 1.87 15.79
CA ARG A 102 -15.06 2.33 16.79
C ARG A 102 -14.42 2.62 18.14
N ASN A 103 -13.41 1.83 18.53
CA ASN A 103 -12.62 2.04 19.73
C ASN A 103 -11.47 3.05 19.56
N ARG A 104 -11.40 3.77 18.43
CA ARG A 104 -10.38 4.79 18.10
C ARG A 104 -8.94 4.24 18.04
N HIS A 105 -8.78 2.93 17.89
CA HIS A 105 -7.50 2.26 17.71
C HIS A 105 -7.07 2.23 16.23
N TYR A 106 -6.94 3.41 15.60
CA TYR A 106 -6.79 3.53 14.14
C TYR A 106 -5.53 2.87 13.59
N GLN A 107 -4.42 2.88 14.32
CA GLN A 107 -3.18 2.21 13.90
C GLN A 107 -3.32 0.69 13.94
N LEU A 108 -4.05 0.14 14.93
CA LEU A 108 -4.36 -1.29 14.99
C LEU A 108 -5.33 -1.68 13.86
N ALA A 109 -6.32 -0.84 13.55
CA ALA A 109 -7.20 -1.04 12.40
C ALA A 109 -6.40 -1.12 11.07
N CYS A 110 -5.43 -0.21 10.89
CA CYS A 110 -4.52 -0.22 9.74
C CYS A 110 -3.65 -1.48 9.71
N THR A 111 -3.15 -1.92 10.87
CA THR A 111 -2.32 -3.14 11.00
C THR A 111 -3.13 -4.39 10.64
N LEU A 112 -4.34 -4.56 11.19
CA LEU A 112 -5.22 -5.68 10.85
C LEU A 112 -5.57 -5.71 9.35
N THR A 113 -5.78 -4.53 8.76
CA THR A 113 -6.01 -4.41 7.31
C THR A 113 -4.77 -4.86 6.53
N PHE A 114 -3.57 -4.45 6.94
CA PHE A 114 -2.31 -4.88 6.33
C PHE A 114 -2.17 -6.41 6.37
N GLU A 115 -2.39 -7.01 7.54
CA GLU A 115 -2.27 -8.46 7.75
C GLU A 115 -3.28 -9.24 6.91
N ALA A 116 -4.52 -8.77 6.85
CA ALA A 116 -5.57 -9.39 6.04
C ALA A 116 -5.25 -9.35 4.53
N VAL A 117 -4.65 -8.25 4.05
CA VAL A 117 -4.31 -8.09 2.63
C VAL A 117 -3.07 -8.92 2.24
N HIS A 118 -2.08 -9.02 3.13
CA HIS A 118 -0.81 -9.70 2.82
C HIS A 118 -0.76 -11.16 3.29
N GLY A 119 -1.70 -11.61 4.11
CA GLY A 119 -1.67 -12.94 4.73
C GLY A 119 -0.47 -13.16 5.66
N SER A 120 0.11 -12.08 6.19
CA SER A 120 1.31 -12.10 7.04
C SER A 120 1.06 -11.27 8.29
N SER A 121 1.50 -11.75 9.46
CA SER A 121 1.40 -10.97 10.70
C SER A 121 2.37 -9.79 10.71
N CYS A 122 2.01 -8.77 11.49
CA CYS A 122 2.79 -7.56 11.70
C CYS A 122 2.86 -7.27 13.21
N ASP A 123 3.65 -8.08 13.94
CA ASP A 123 3.69 -8.06 15.40
C ASP A 123 4.14 -6.70 15.99
N ALA A 124 4.97 -5.95 15.27
CA ALA A 124 5.43 -4.62 15.68
C ALA A 124 4.38 -3.51 15.51
N GLY A 125 3.33 -3.77 14.72
CA GLY A 125 2.30 -2.79 14.35
C GLY A 125 2.79 -1.69 13.39
N ILE A 126 1.85 -1.13 12.62
CA ILE A 126 2.14 -0.06 11.67
C ILE A 126 1.98 1.32 12.31
N ASN A 127 3.08 2.08 12.36
CA ASN A 127 3.13 3.42 12.98
C ASN A 127 3.52 4.56 12.03
N HIS A 128 3.82 4.24 10.77
CA HIS A 128 4.18 5.23 9.75
C HIS A 128 3.72 4.76 8.35
N PRO A 129 3.16 5.63 7.48
CA PRO A 129 2.75 5.23 6.12
C PRO A 129 3.87 4.63 5.27
N ASN A 130 5.08 5.23 5.32
CA ASN A 130 6.23 4.65 4.62
C ASN A 130 6.62 3.27 5.18
N GLN A 131 6.45 3.00 6.48
CA GLN A 131 6.69 1.67 7.04
C GLN A 131 5.75 0.65 6.40
N TYR A 132 4.45 0.96 6.34
CA TYR A 132 3.45 0.13 5.64
C TYR A 132 3.91 -0.20 4.23
N PHE A 133 4.31 0.83 3.46
CA PHE A 133 4.76 0.63 2.08
C PHE A 133 6.01 -0.25 1.99
N ILE A 134 7.03 0.04 2.78
CA ILE A 134 8.31 -0.68 2.76
C ILE A 134 8.09 -2.15 3.12
N ASP A 135 7.31 -2.44 4.15
CA ASP A 135 7.05 -3.82 4.56
C ASP A 135 6.19 -4.57 3.56
N SER A 136 5.18 -3.91 2.98
CA SER A 136 4.39 -4.45 1.86
C SER A 136 5.29 -4.88 0.70
N GLN A 137 6.20 -4.00 0.26
CA GLN A 137 7.15 -4.29 -0.81
C GLN A 137 8.06 -5.47 -0.48
N LYS A 138 8.56 -5.57 0.76
CA LYS A 138 9.39 -6.71 1.18
C LYS A 138 8.63 -8.04 1.09
N ILE A 139 7.34 -8.07 1.44
CA ILE A 139 6.52 -9.28 1.35
C ILE A 139 6.33 -9.68 -0.12
N LEU A 140 5.97 -8.72 -0.98
CA LEU A 140 5.74 -8.98 -2.40
C LEU A 140 7.01 -9.48 -3.14
N GLN A 141 8.18 -8.90 -2.82
CA GLN A 141 9.45 -9.34 -3.40
C GLN A 141 9.86 -10.76 -2.96
N LYS A 142 9.55 -11.14 -1.71
CA LYS A 142 9.78 -12.50 -1.21
C LYS A 142 8.86 -13.51 -1.89
N GLY A 143 7.58 -13.16 -2.09
CA GLY A 143 6.63 -14.01 -2.81
C GLY A 143 7.07 -14.31 -4.25
N ALA A 144 7.52 -13.29 -4.98
CA ALA A 144 8.02 -13.43 -6.34
C ALA A 144 9.27 -14.33 -6.47
N SER A 145 10.03 -14.50 -5.38
CA SER A 145 11.23 -15.35 -5.36
C SER A 145 10.93 -16.82 -5.02
N GLN A 146 9.75 -17.13 -4.48
CA GLN A 146 9.37 -18.50 -4.08
C GLN A 146 8.55 -19.26 -5.13
N GLU A 147 8.00 -18.57 -6.14
CA GLU A 147 7.16 -19.18 -7.18
C GLU A 147 7.98 -19.94 -8.26
N GLN A 148 9.32 -19.85 -8.25
CA GLN A 148 10.19 -20.52 -9.22
C GLN A 148 10.71 -21.92 -8.81
N THR A 149 10.40 -22.42 -7.61
CA THR A 149 10.91 -23.75 -7.15
C THR A 149 9.86 -24.87 -7.17
N GLY A 150 8.64 -24.61 -7.64
CA GLY A 150 7.49 -25.50 -7.53
C GLY A 150 7.09 -26.32 -8.77
N SER A 151 7.97 -26.57 -9.74
CA SER A 151 7.65 -27.48 -10.86
C SER A 151 8.84 -28.32 -11.32
N LYS A 152 9.01 -29.48 -10.67
CA LYS A 152 9.49 -30.71 -11.33
C LYS A 152 8.65 -31.86 -10.79
N GLY A 153 7.53 -32.10 -11.48
CA GLY A 153 6.69 -33.27 -11.32
C GLY A 153 7.42 -34.52 -11.82
N ASP A 154 7.46 -35.47 -10.91
CA ASP A 154 7.91 -36.86 -10.93
C ASP A 154 7.63 -37.62 -12.25
N GLY A 155 8.68 -38.18 -12.85
CA GLY A 155 8.60 -39.09 -13.98
C GLY A 155 8.36 -40.51 -13.50
N THR A 156 7.09 -40.96 -13.53
CA THR A 156 6.71 -42.34 -13.21
C THR A 156 7.15 -43.28 -14.33
N HIS A 157 8.09 -44.16 -14.01
CA HIS A 157 8.50 -45.29 -14.84
C HIS A 157 8.05 -46.59 -14.16
N THR A 158 6.94 -47.18 -14.61
CA THR A 158 6.65 -48.60 -14.36
C THR A 158 5.88 -49.22 -15.51
N GLY A 159 6.32 -50.43 -15.89
CA GLY A 159 5.98 -51.12 -17.13
C GLY A 159 4.57 -51.72 -17.17
N LEU A 160 4.14 -51.95 -18.42
CA LEU A 160 3.01 -52.78 -18.83
C LEU A 160 3.07 -54.20 -18.22
N PRO A 161 1.91 -54.82 -17.99
CA PRO A 161 1.76 -56.25 -18.22
C PRO A 161 0.78 -56.54 -19.36
N ALA A 162 1.16 -57.55 -20.16
CA ALA A 162 0.41 -58.07 -21.28
C ALA A 162 -0.90 -58.77 -20.83
N LEU A 163 -1.98 -58.51 -21.57
CA LEU A 163 -3.26 -59.20 -21.46
C LEU A 163 -3.15 -60.61 -22.03
N HIS A 164 -3.33 -61.61 -21.17
CA HIS A 164 -3.64 -62.99 -21.54
C HIS A 164 -5.16 -63.08 -21.79
N GLN A 165 -5.59 -63.39 -23.00
CA GLN A 165 -6.95 -63.89 -23.26
C GLN A 165 -6.85 -65.28 -23.90
N SER A 166 -7.55 -66.23 -23.29
CA SER A 166 -7.84 -67.55 -23.83
C SER A 166 -9.30 -67.87 -23.55
N LYS A 167 -9.90 -68.63 -24.49
CA LYS A 167 -11.28 -69.15 -24.60
C LYS A 167 -12.18 -68.21 -25.42
N VAL A 168 -12.80 -68.62 -26.53
CA VAL A 168 -13.19 -69.96 -27.05
C VAL A 168 -12.98 -70.00 -28.56
#